data_AF-R9HPB0-F1
#
_entry.id   AF-R9HPB0-F1
#
_cell.length_a   1.000
_cell.length_b   1.000
_cell.length_c   1.000
_cell.angle_alpha   90.00
_cell.angle_beta   90.00
_cell.angle_gamma   90.00
#
_symmetry.space_group_name_H-M   'P 1'
#
loop_
_entity.id
_entity.type
_entity.pdbx_description
1 polymer ?
#
loop_
_entity_poly.entity_id
_entity_poly.type
_entity_poly.pdbx_seq_one_letter_code
_entity_poly.pdbx_strand_id
1 'polypeptide(L)'
;MTSNNNSTDDGSLSFLNIQPDEANKHFNCPETTQQKLINLQFWLIDFIEDVKTKFGANRFLVKIKFKKDDPESEAKKFFTNSSEIKYILQEIKKRNAFPRKVTMRASGTRYYFE
;
A
#
# COMPACT_ATOMS: atom_id res chain seq x y z
N MET A 1 32.94 -6.47 34.77
CA MET A 1 32.93 -5.01 34.58
C MET A 1 31.52 -4.64 34.12
N THR A 2 30.74 -4.05 35.01
CA THR A 2 29.33 -3.72 34.83
C THR A 2 29.21 -2.41 34.06
N SER A 3 28.62 -2.47 32.86
CA SER A 3 28.33 -1.30 32.05
C SER A 3 27.18 -0.51 32.66
N ASN A 4 27.48 0.62 33.30
CA ASN A 4 26.49 1.61 33.73
C ASN A 4 25.96 2.36 32.50
N ASN A 5 24.88 1.87 31.90
CA ASN A 5 24.10 2.66 30.95
C ASN A 5 23.15 3.58 31.72
N ASN A 6 23.68 4.66 32.29
CA ASN A 6 22.90 5.79 32.80
C ASN A 6 22.48 6.70 31.63
N SER A 7 21.73 6.16 30.68
CA SER A 7 20.98 7.00 29.75
C SER A 7 19.66 7.35 30.44
N THR A 8 19.56 8.57 30.96
CA THR A 8 18.28 9.14 31.42
C THR A 8 17.27 9.03 30.29
N ASP A 9 16.11 8.44 30.59
CA ASP A 9 14.98 8.40 29.66
C ASP A 9 14.63 9.83 29.26
N ASP A 10 14.89 10.16 28.00
CA ASP A 10 14.64 11.49 27.42
C ASP A 10 13.17 11.66 26.97
N GLY A 11 12.34 10.64 27.20
CA GLY A 11 10.94 10.60 26.81
C GLY A 11 10.71 10.32 25.31
N SER A 12 11.75 10.05 24.53
CA SER A 12 11.64 9.79 23.08
C SER A 12 11.35 8.32 22.77
N LEU A 13 10.61 8.05 21.67
CA LEU A 13 10.43 6.68 21.18
C LEU A 13 11.74 6.05 20.69
N SER A 14 12.71 6.86 20.26
CA SER A 14 14.05 6.40 19.89
C SER A 14 14.81 5.81 21.07
N PHE A 15 14.66 6.38 22.27
CA PHE A 15 15.25 5.85 23.49
C PHE A 15 14.70 4.46 23.83
N LEU A 16 13.38 4.27 23.66
CA LEU A 16 12.72 2.99 23.90
C LEU A 16 13.11 1.90 22.88
N ASN A 17 13.73 2.26 21.75
CA ASN A 17 14.22 1.36 20.71
C ASN A 17 13.21 0.26 20.31
N ILE A 18 11.94 0.64 20.25
CA ILE A 18 10.83 -0.27 19.94
C ILE A 18 11.01 -0.75 18.51
N GLN A 19 11.17 -2.06 18.34
CA GLN A 19 11.29 -2.64 17.01
C GLN A 19 9.96 -2.49 16.27
N PRO A 20 9.99 -2.07 15.00
CA PRO A 20 8.79 -2.07 14.16
C PRO A 20 8.18 -3.47 14.14
N ASP A 21 6.89 -3.56 14.38
CA ASP A 21 6.18 -4.81 14.22
C ASP A 21 6.18 -5.22 12.73
N GLU A 22 6.87 -6.30 12.40
CA GLU A 22 6.97 -6.82 11.03
C GLU A 22 5.60 -7.20 10.44
N ALA A 23 4.62 -7.50 11.28
CA ALA A 23 3.25 -7.77 10.85
C ALA A 23 2.50 -6.49 10.44
N ASN A 24 2.93 -5.31 10.92
CA ASN A 24 2.35 -4.02 10.56
C ASN A 24 2.92 -3.49 9.24
N LYS A 25 2.70 -4.25 8.15
CA LYS A 25 2.94 -3.74 6.81
C LYS A 25 2.03 -2.55 6.54
N HIS A 26 2.63 -1.39 6.30
CA HIS A 26 1.93 -0.20 5.84
C HIS A 26 2.69 0.44 4.68
N PHE A 27 1.96 1.07 3.76
CA PHE A 27 2.58 1.94 2.76
C PHE A 27 2.68 3.35 3.32
N ASN A 28 3.90 3.84 3.50
CA ASN A 28 4.17 5.21 3.95
C ASN A 28 4.11 6.21 2.78
N CYS A 29 2.96 6.26 2.10
CA CYS A 29 2.74 7.16 0.97
C CYS A 29 1.34 7.78 1.00
N PRO A 30 1.11 8.91 0.31
CA PRO A 30 -0.19 9.59 0.28
C PRO A 30 -1.32 8.70 -0.27
N GLU A 31 -2.51 8.85 0.32
CA GLU A 31 -3.72 8.19 -0.19
C GLU A 31 -4.31 8.94 -1.40
N THR A 32 -4.77 8.19 -2.40
CA THR A 32 -5.60 8.65 -3.51
C THR A 32 -6.87 7.81 -3.59
N THR A 33 -7.85 8.24 -4.38
CA THR A 33 -9.12 7.52 -4.57
C THR A 33 -9.16 6.82 -5.92
N GLN A 34 -9.93 5.73 -6.04
CA GLN A 34 -10.14 5.06 -7.33
C GLN A 34 -10.73 6.02 -8.38
N GLN A 35 -11.62 6.93 -7.97
CA GLN A 35 -12.20 7.96 -8.84
C GLN A 35 -11.15 8.88 -9.47
N LYS A 36 -10.14 9.31 -8.71
CA LYS A 36 -9.03 10.15 -9.21
C LYS A 36 -8.12 9.41 -10.19
N LEU A 37 -8.21 8.08 -10.24
CA LEU A 37 -7.36 7.23 -11.09
C LEU A 37 -8.07 6.81 -12.39
N ILE A 38 -9.39 7.00 -12.52
CA ILE A 38 -10.15 6.60 -13.71
C ILE A 38 -9.52 7.21 -14.98
N ASN A 39 -9.36 6.38 -16.01
CA ASN A 39 -8.73 6.69 -17.30
C ASN A 39 -7.24 7.08 -17.22
N LEU A 40 -6.61 6.95 -16.05
CA LEU A 40 -5.17 7.12 -15.91
C LEU A 40 -4.47 5.76 -15.99
N GLN A 41 -3.29 5.81 -16.59
CA GLN A 41 -2.38 4.68 -16.65
C GLN A 41 -1.32 4.82 -15.56
N PHE A 42 -1.05 3.74 -14.83
CA PHE A 42 -0.07 3.70 -13.76
C PHE A 42 0.49 2.28 -13.60
N TRP A 43 1.53 2.16 -12.77
CA TRP A 43 2.16 0.91 -12.42
C TRP A 43 1.68 0.45 -11.05
N LEU A 44 1.11 -0.76 -10.99
CA LEU A 44 0.90 -1.49 -9.76
C LEU A 44 2.25 -1.95 -9.23
N ILE A 45 2.54 -1.62 -7.97
CA ILE A 45 3.82 -1.93 -7.33
C ILE A 45 3.67 -3.09 -6.35
N ASP A 46 2.70 -2.97 -5.43
CA ASP A 46 2.43 -3.96 -4.40
C ASP A 46 1.02 -3.75 -3.81
N PHE A 47 0.55 -4.67 -2.97
CA PHE A 47 -0.71 -4.51 -2.23
C PHE A 47 -0.69 -5.25 -0.89
N ILE A 48 -1.56 -4.81 0.02
CA ILE A 48 -1.81 -5.44 1.32
C ILE A 48 -3.25 -5.94 1.34
N GLU A 49 -3.41 -7.20 1.75
CA GLU A 49 -4.69 -7.91 1.86
C GLU A 49 -5.33 -7.66 3.23
N ASP A 50 -6.64 -7.93 3.34
CA ASP A 50 -7.40 -7.93 4.60
C ASP A 50 -7.31 -6.66 5.47
N VAL A 51 -7.16 -5.49 4.83
CA VAL A 51 -7.12 -4.23 5.56
C VAL A 51 -8.51 -3.86 6.08
N LYS A 52 -8.62 -3.72 7.41
CA LYS A 52 -9.81 -3.21 8.08
C LYS A 52 -9.84 -1.69 8.01
N THR A 53 -10.92 -1.11 7.49
CA THR A 53 -11.12 0.34 7.47
C THR A 53 -12.41 0.72 8.19
N LYS A 54 -12.59 2.02 8.48
CA LYS A 54 -13.83 2.55 9.07
C LYS A 54 -15.09 2.26 8.26
N PHE A 55 -14.94 1.92 6.98
CA PHE A 55 -16.04 1.62 6.06
C PHE A 55 -16.28 0.11 5.90
N GLY A 56 -15.60 -0.76 6.65
CA GLY A 56 -15.70 -2.22 6.56
C GLY A 56 -14.36 -2.97 6.49
N ALA A 57 -14.42 -4.29 6.62
CA ALA A 57 -13.27 -5.19 6.59
C ALA A 57 -12.96 -5.73 5.18
N ASN A 58 -11.88 -6.52 5.05
CA ASN A 58 -11.49 -7.22 3.83
C ASN A 58 -11.37 -6.26 2.63
N ARG A 59 -10.64 -5.14 2.80
CA ARG A 59 -10.25 -4.29 1.67
C ARG A 59 -8.81 -4.52 1.32
N PHE A 60 -8.47 -4.31 0.05
CA PHE A 60 -7.08 -4.29 -0.37
C PHE A 60 -6.59 -2.84 -0.35
N LEU A 61 -5.38 -2.64 0.15
CA LEU A 61 -4.66 -1.38 0.01
C LEU A 61 -3.62 -1.57 -1.09
N VAL A 62 -3.74 -0.83 -2.18
CA VAL A 62 -2.93 -1.01 -3.39
C VAL A 62 -1.96 0.15 -3.51
N LYS A 63 -0.68 -0.15 -3.75
CA LYS A 63 0.38 0.84 -3.98
C LYS A 63 0.68 0.96 -5.47
N ILE A 64 0.79 2.20 -5.93
CA ILE A 64 1.01 2.55 -7.34
C ILE A 64 2.08 3.61 -7.51
N LYS A 65 2.63 3.69 -8.73
CA LYS A 65 3.44 4.81 -9.22
C LYS A 65 2.98 5.21 -10.62
N PHE A 66 3.07 6.49 -10.98
CA PHE A 66 2.64 6.92 -12.32
C PHE A 66 3.68 6.55 -13.39
N LYS A 67 4.97 6.65 -13.07
CA LYS A 67 6.06 6.07 -13.85
C LYS A 67 6.71 4.93 -13.06
N LYS A 68 7.25 3.96 -13.78
CA LYS A 68 7.85 2.75 -13.18
C LYS A 68 9.00 3.09 -12.23
N ASP A 69 9.82 4.04 -12.64
CA ASP A 69 11.08 4.39 -11.99
C ASP A 69 10.95 5.60 -11.04
N ASP A 70 9.72 6.09 -10.81
CA ASP A 70 9.48 7.16 -9.83
C ASP A 70 9.99 6.72 -8.45
N PRO A 71 10.56 7.64 -7.64
CA PRO A 71 11.01 7.32 -6.30
C PRO A 71 9.85 6.89 -5.40
N GLU A 72 10.17 6.21 -4.30
CA GLU A 72 9.16 5.76 -3.33
C GLU A 72 8.33 6.91 -2.73
N SER A 73 8.93 8.10 -2.61
CA SER A 73 8.26 9.33 -2.15
C SER A 73 7.11 9.79 -3.06
N GLU A 74 7.10 9.39 -4.33
CA GLU A 74 6.04 9.71 -5.30
C GLU A 74 4.99 8.62 -5.43
N ALA A 75 5.16 7.49 -4.72
CA ALA A 75 4.16 6.44 -4.69
C ALA A 75 2.84 6.98 -4.12
N LYS A 76 1.72 6.40 -4.57
CA LYS A 76 0.41 6.64 -3.98
C LYS A 76 -0.22 5.32 -3.60
N LYS A 77 -1.17 5.36 -2.67
CA LYS A 77 -1.96 4.19 -2.29
C LYS A 77 -3.46 4.45 -2.41
N PHE A 78 -4.25 3.43 -2.71
CA PHE A 78 -5.70 3.53 -2.67
C PHE A 78 -6.34 2.26 -2.13
N PHE A 79 -7.50 2.42 -1.50
CA PHE A 79 -8.31 1.30 -1.05
C PHE A 79 -9.23 0.81 -2.17
N THR A 80 -9.39 -0.50 -2.26
CA THR A 80 -10.37 -1.13 -3.15
C THR A 80 -11.09 -2.27 -2.46
N ASN A 81 -12.37 -2.40 -2.82
CA ASN A 81 -13.17 -3.57 -2.53
C ASN A 81 -13.74 -4.19 -3.82
N SER A 82 -13.19 -3.85 -4.98
CA SER A 82 -13.61 -4.44 -6.25
C SER A 82 -13.08 -5.88 -6.34
N SER A 83 -13.99 -6.84 -6.48
CA SER A 83 -13.63 -8.26 -6.64
C SER A 83 -12.74 -8.49 -7.87
N GLU A 84 -12.96 -7.73 -8.96
CA GLU A 84 -12.17 -7.84 -10.19
C GLU A 84 -10.73 -7.36 -9.97
N ILE A 85 -10.57 -6.21 -9.32
CA ILE A 85 -9.24 -5.68 -8.99
C ILE A 85 -8.51 -6.64 -8.06
N LYS A 86 -9.18 -7.16 -7.02
CA LYS A 86 -8.59 -8.14 -6.09
C LYS A 86 -8.10 -9.39 -6.82
N TYR A 87 -8.92 -9.95 -7.70
CA TYR A 87 -8.56 -11.12 -8.50
C TYR A 87 -7.30 -10.85 -9.35
N ILE A 88 -7.27 -9.73 -10.09
CA ILE A 88 -6.12 -9.36 -10.93
C ILE A 88 -4.84 -9.21 -10.08
N LEU A 89 -4.90 -8.53 -8.93
CA LEU A 89 -3.75 -8.35 -8.04
C LEU A 89 -3.19 -9.68 -7.54
N GLN A 90 -4.07 -10.60 -7.13
CA GLN A 90 -3.68 -11.94 -6.70
C GLN A 90 -3.08 -12.75 -7.85
N GLU A 91 -3.64 -12.67 -9.06
CA GLU A 91 -3.11 -13.35 -10.25
C GLU A 91 -1.72 -12.81 -10.65
N ILE A 92 -1.48 -11.50 -10.54
CA ILE A 92 -0.15 -10.90 -10.76
C ILE A 92 0.84 -11.38 -9.69
N LYS A 93 0.42 -11.43 -8.42
CA LYS A 93 1.24 -11.93 -7.29
C LYS A 93 1.65 -13.38 -7.48
N LYS A 94 0.69 -14.26 -7.83
CA LYS A 94 0.94 -15.69 -8.11
C LYS A 94 1.95 -15.91 -9.23
N ARG A 95 2.00 -15.00 -10.21
CA ARG A 95 2.93 -15.04 -11.35
C ARG A 95 4.25 -14.29 -11.09
N ASN A 96 4.44 -13.73 -9.90
CA ASN A 96 5.57 -12.86 -9.55
C ASN A 96 5.80 -11.75 -10.60
N ALA A 97 4.72 -11.12 -11.06
CA ALA A 97 4.72 -10.28 -12.26
C ALA A 97 4.59 -8.77 -11.98
N PHE A 98 4.87 -8.34 -10.74
CA PHE A 98 5.00 -6.93 -10.36
C PHE A 98 6.40 -6.38 -10.74
N PRO A 99 6.51 -5.08 -11.08
CA PRO A 99 5.42 -4.13 -11.24
C PRO A 99 4.66 -4.34 -12.57
N ARG A 100 3.38 -3.93 -12.63
CA ARG A 100 2.52 -4.11 -13.82
C ARG A 100 1.81 -2.82 -14.22
N LYS A 101 1.94 -2.42 -15.48
CA LYS A 101 1.21 -1.28 -16.04
C LYS A 101 -0.26 -1.64 -16.28
N VAL A 102 -1.17 -0.78 -15.84
CA VAL A 102 -2.62 -0.94 -16.00
C VAL A 102 -3.28 0.41 -16.24
N THR A 103 -4.50 0.40 -16.75
CA THR A 103 -5.40 1.55 -16.81
C THR A 103 -6.60 1.30 -15.89
N MET A 104 -6.94 2.26 -15.02
CA MET A 104 -8.16 2.15 -14.21
C MET A 104 -9.37 2.53 -15.06
N ARG A 105 -10.41 1.70 -15.03
CA ARG A 105 -11.70 1.96 -15.68
C ARG A 105 -12.83 1.89 -14.68
N ALA A 106 -13.94 2.52 -15.04
CA ALA A 106 -15.19 2.44 -14.30
C ALA A 106 -16.35 2.14 -15.25
N SER A 107 -17.29 1.30 -14.80
CA SER A 107 -18.55 1.03 -15.47
C SER A 107 -19.68 1.03 -14.43
N GLY A 108 -20.48 2.09 -14.41
CA GLY A 108 -21.43 2.34 -13.33
C GLY A 108 -20.71 2.48 -11.99
N THR A 109 -21.00 1.61 -11.04
CA THR A 109 -20.37 1.58 -9.70
C THR A 109 -19.14 0.67 -9.62
N ARG A 110 -18.79 -0.03 -10.72
CA ARG A 110 -17.70 -1.00 -10.76
C ARG A 110 -16.40 -0.34 -11.20
N TYR A 111 -15.30 -0.69 -10.53
CA TYR A 111 -13.93 -0.33 -10.90
C TYR A 111 -13.17 -1.59 -11.32
N TYR A 112 -12.39 -1.51 -12.41
CA TYR A 112 -11.59 -2.61 -12.92
C TYR A 112 -10.29 -2.11 -13.57
N PHE A 113 -9.34 -3.03 -13.77
CA PHE A 113 -8.11 -2.75 -14.51
C PHE A 113 -8.21 -3.28 -15.93
N GLU A 114 -7.69 -2.49 -16.87
CA GLU A 114 -7.44 -2.84 -18.27
C GLU A 114 -5.92 -2.89 -18.52
#